data_AF-A0A519LKL6-F1
#
_entry.id   AF-A0A519LKL6-F1
#
_cell.length_a   1.000
_cell.length_b   1.000
_cell.length_c   1.000
_cell.angle_alpha   90.00
_cell.angle_beta   90.00
_cell.angle_gamma   90.00
#
_symmetry.space_group_name_H-M   'P 1'
#
loop_
_entity.id
_entity.type
_entity.pdbx_description
1 polymer ?
#
loop_
_entity_poly.entity_id
_entity_poly.type
_entity_poly.pdbx_seq_one_letter_code
_entity_poly.pdbx_strand_id
1 'polypeptide(L)' 'MKKILIVLIAFVFLSCDNEDYKELNFTHDISAEISVFNQKNEDLLNPDNSNHLDFSKIKLFYVIDGI' A
#
# COMPACT_ATOMS: atom_id res chain seq x y z
N MET A 1 20.26 45.97 -22.45
CA MET A 1 19.88 44.60 -22.85
C MET A 1 20.84 43.53 -22.31
N LYS A 2 22.17 43.68 -22.42
CA LYS A 2 23.15 42.69 -21.90
C LYS A 2 23.04 42.39 -20.39
N LYS A 3 22.74 43.40 -19.55
CA LYS A 3 22.57 43.23 -18.10
C LYS A 3 21.34 42.39 -17.72
N ILE A 4 20.28 42.45 -18.54
CA ILE A 4 19.05 41.67 -18.32
C ILE A 4 19.30 40.19 -18.63
N LEU A 5 20.10 39.91 -19.68
CA LEU A 5 20.49 38.55 -20.05
C LEU A 5 21.25 37.85 -18.92
N ILE A 6 22.14 38.58 -18.23
CA ILE A 6 22.91 38.05 -17.09
C ILE A 6 22.00 37.66 -15.92
N VAL A 7 21.01 38.49 -15.63
CA VAL A 7 20.02 38.22 -14.57
C VAL A 7 19.18 36.99 -14.93
N LEU A 8 18.74 36.87 -16.19
CA LEU A 8 17.98 35.72 -16.66
C LEU A 8 18.78 34.40 -16.53
N ILE A 9 20.06 34.42 -16.91
CA ILE A 9 20.94 33.26 -16.79
C ILE A 9 21.15 32.86 -15.33
N ALA A 10 21.28 33.83 -14.42
CA ALA A 10 21.42 33.55 -12.98
C ALA A 10 20.17 32.85 -12.40
N PHE A 11 18.96 33.21 -12.85
CA PHE A 11 17.74 32.55 -12.39
C PHE A 11 17.62 31.09 -12.87
N VAL A 12 18.13 30.76 -14.06
CA VAL A 12 18.12 29.38 -14.57
C VAL A 12 18.97 28.45 -13.69
N PHE A 13 20.07 28.94 -13.12
CA PHE A 13 20.90 28.15 -12.21
C PHE A 13 20.33 27.98 -10.81
N LEU A 14 19.39 28.84 -10.38
CA LEU A 14 18.74 28.76 -9.06
C LEU A 14 17.51 27.83 -9.04
N SER A 15 16.99 27.42 -10.20
CA SER A 15 15.79 26.57 -10.30
C SER A 15 16.10 25.06 -10.34
N CYS A 16 17.36 24.65 -10.19
CA CYS A 16 17.74 23.24 -10.13
C CYS A 16 17.64 22.76 -8.68
N ASP A 17 16.42 22.40 -8.28
CA ASP A 17 16.19 21.71 -7.02
C ASP A 17 16.38 20.20 -7.25
N ASN A 18 17.36 19.62 -6.56
CA ASN A 18 17.62 18.17 -6.55
C ASN A 18 17.00 17.54 -5.30
N GLU A 19 15.79 17.96 -4.92
CA GLU A 19 14.98 17.12 -4.05
C GLU A 19 14.63 15.87 -4.87
N ASP A 20 15.50 14.86 -4.79
CA ASP A 20 15.16 13.48 -5.10
C ASP A 20 13.81 13.26 -4.44
N TYR A 21 12.77 13.14 -5.26
CA TYR A 21 11.43 12.79 -4.80
C TYR A 21 11.63 11.57 -3.94
N LYS A 22 11.60 11.75 -2.61
CA LYS A 22 11.60 10.65 -1.68
C LYS A 22 10.50 9.76 -2.19
N GLU A 23 10.88 8.58 -2.72
CA GLU A 23 9.93 7.56 -3.11
C GLU A 23 8.87 7.59 -2.02
N LEU A 24 7.64 7.94 -2.42
CA LEU A 24 6.55 8.01 -1.49
C LEU A 24 6.40 6.58 -1.00
N ASN A 25 7.06 6.28 0.13
CA ASN A 25 7.02 5.03 0.84
C ASN A 25 5.61 4.93 1.42
N PHE A 26 4.62 4.74 0.53
CA PHE A 26 3.27 4.44 0.90
C PHE A 26 3.29 3.04 1.48
N THR A 27 3.32 2.97 2.80
CA THR A 27 3.01 1.73 3.50
C THR A 27 1.52 1.51 3.33
N HIS A 28 1.16 0.67 2.35
CA HIS A 28 -0.22 0.21 2.20
C HIS A 28 -0.51 -0.79 3.31
N ASP A 29 -1.10 -0.33 4.41
CA ASP A 29 -1.61 -1.21 5.46
C ASP A 29 -3.00 -1.70 5.04
N ILE A 30 -3.06 -2.92 4.51
CA ILE A 30 -4.29 -3.57 4.08
C ILE A 30 -4.63 -4.62 5.13
N SER A 31 -5.58 -4.30 6.01
CA SER A 31 -6.19 -5.26 6.92
C SER A 31 -7.49 -5.81 6.32
N ALA A 32 -7.63 -7.13 6.30
CA ALA A 32 -8.88 -7.80 5.95
C ALA A 32 -9.30 -8.72 7.10
N GLU A 33 -10.56 -8.61 7.52
CA GLU A 33 -11.19 -9.51 8.48
C GLU A 33 -12.14 -10.45 7.72
N ILE A 34 -12.05 -11.75 8.00
CA ILE A 34 -12.84 -12.80 7.34
C ILE A 34 -13.47 -13.65 8.43
N SER A 35 -14.77 -13.93 8.29
CA SER A 35 -15.51 -14.88 9.12
C SER A 35 -16.24 -15.87 8.22
N VAL A 36 -16.36 -17.13 8.65
CA VAL A 36 -17.02 -18.19 7.88
C VAL A 36 -18.06 -18.87 8.74
N PHE A 37 -19.34 -18.68 8.42
CA PHE A 37 -20.44 -19.21 9.22
C PHE A 37 -21.02 -20.49 8.63
N ASN A 38 -21.41 -21.43 9.49
CA ASN A 38 -22.21 -22.59 9.08
C ASN A 38 -23.72 -22.31 9.14
N GLN A 39 -24.55 -23.29 8.79
CA GLN A 39 -26.01 -23.17 8.81
C GLN A 39 -26.61 -22.93 10.22
N LYS A 40 -25.83 -23.16 11.28
CA LYS A 40 -26.21 -22.91 12.68
C LYS A 40 -25.72 -21.55 13.18
N ASN A 41 -25.15 -20.73 12.30
CA ASN A 41 -24.59 -19.41 12.62
C ASN A 41 -23.37 -19.47 13.58
N GLU A 42 -22.63 -20.58 13.57
CA GLU A 42 -21.36 -20.72 14.30
C GLU A 42 -20.21 -20.25 13.40
N ASP A 43 -19.31 -19.40 13.92
CA ASP A 43 -18.11 -18.95 13.20
C ASP A 43 -17.05 -20.05 13.19
N LEU A 44 -16.83 -20.65 12.04
CA LEU A 44 -15.88 -21.73 11.83
C LEU A 44 -14.42 -21.26 11.90
N LEU A 45 -14.13 -19.95 11.87
CA LEU A 45 -12.78 -19.43 12.05
C LEU A 45 -12.46 -19.08 13.51
N ASN A 46 -13.47 -19.14 14.40
CA ASN A 46 -13.27 -18.95 15.83
C ASN A 46 -12.79 -20.26 16.50
N PRO A 47 -11.57 -20.32 17.08
CA PRO A 47 -11.04 -21.52 17.71
C PRO A 47 -11.84 -22.00 18.95
N ASP A 48 -12.64 -21.12 19.56
CA ASP A 48 -13.49 -21.48 20.70
C ASP A 48 -14.67 -22.37 20.29
N ASN A 49 -15.00 -22.46 19.00
CA ASN A 49 -16.03 -23.35 18.49
C ASN A 49 -15.48 -24.77 18.28
N SER A 50 -16.19 -25.81 18.76
CA SER A 50 -15.68 -27.19 18.67
C SER A 50 -15.53 -27.71 17.22
N ASN A 51 -16.25 -27.10 16.29
CA ASN A 51 -16.22 -27.43 14.86
C ASN A 51 -15.40 -26.42 14.05
N HIS A 52 -14.48 -25.67 14.69
CA HIS A 52 -13.65 -24.73 13.98
C HIS A 52 -12.79 -25.42 12.91
N LEU A 53 -12.54 -24.69 11.83
CA LEU A 53 -11.58 -25.07 10.83
C LEU A 53 -10.17 -24.78 11.36
N ASP A 54 -9.28 -25.74 11.16
CA ASP A 54 -7.87 -25.57 11.51
C ASP A 54 -7.25 -24.47 10.63
N PHE A 55 -6.92 -23.34 11.27
CA PHE A 55 -6.37 -22.16 10.60
C PHE A 55 -5.07 -22.48 9.85
N SER A 56 -4.27 -23.45 10.32
CA SER A 56 -3.03 -23.86 9.67
C SER A 56 -3.26 -24.54 8.30
N LYS A 57 -4.48 -25.00 8.04
CA LYS A 57 -4.89 -25.60 6.77
C LYS A 57 -5.45 -24.58 5.77
N ILE A 58 -5.65 -23.34 6.17
CA ILE A 58 -6.17 -22.26 5.32
C ILE A 58 -5.00 -21.60 4.59
N LYS A 59 -5.16 -21.39 3.28
CA LYS A 59 -4.16 -20.70 2.44
C LYS A 59 -4.78 -19.46 1.83
N LEU A 60 -4.13 -18.32 2.03
CA LEU A 60 -4.49 -17.06 1.37
C LEU A 60 -3.59 -16.87 0.14
N PHE A 61 -4.19 -16.65 -1.02
CA PHE A 61 -3.48 -16.34 -2.24
C PHE A 61 -3.74 -14.89 -2.63
N TYR A 62 -2.69 -14.12 -2.83
CA TYR A 62 -2.79 -12.81 -3.44
C TYR A 62 -2.70 -12.98 -4.96
N VAL A 63 -3.74 -12.53 -5.68
CA VAL A 63 -3.75 -12.51 -7.14
C VAL A 63 -3.42 -11.10 -7.59
N ILE A 64 -2.29 -10.95 -8.27
CA ILE A 64 -1.95 -9.72 -8.98
C ILE A 64 -2.53 -9.86 -10.39
N ASP A 65 -3.72 -9.31 -10.58
CA ASP A 65 -4.35 -9.21 -11.91
C ASP A 65 -4.09 -7.78 -12.43
N GLY A 66 -2.87 -7.56 -12.92
CA GLY A 66 -2.39 -6.23 -13.33
C GLY A 66 -2.78 -5.81 -14.76
N ILE A 67 -2.58 -4.52 -15.06
CA ILE A 67 -2.25 -3.97 -16.39
C ILE A 67 -0.87 -3.33 -16.28
#